data_AF-A0A965MBR0-F1
#
_entry.id   AF-A0A965MBR0-F1
#
_cell.length_a   1.000
_cell.length_b   1.000
_cell.length_c   1.000
_cell.angle_alpha   90.00
_cell.angle_beta   90.00
_cell.angle_gamma   90.00
#
_symmetry.space_group_name_H-M   'P 1'
#
loop_
_entity.id
_entity.type
_entity.pdbx_description
1 polymer ?
#
loop_
_entity_poly.entity_id
_entity_poly.type
_entity_poly.pdbx_seq_one_letter_code
_entity_poly.pdbx_strand_id
1 'polypeptide(L)'
;MAVSINLKKKKYYPVSEDLGLYLAKFGRTMDIPVVYEDLHRFSELFPLFDREGNDTLWKTVHYEPSIREDLSAKLTRIYSLLKTNDTRVNEHLVMDRVDFCEFGNSRPFRIR
;
A
#
# COMPACT_ATOMS: atom_id res chain seq x y z
N MET A 1 36.14 -4.14 -3.42
CA MET A 1 35.57 -5.14 -4.36
C MET A 1 34.07 -5.13 -4.20
N ALA A 2 33.31 -4.70 -5.21
CA ALA A 2 31.85 -4.73 -5.16
C ALA A 2 31.37 -6.16 -5.44
N VAL A 3 30.82 -6.82 -4.43
CA VAL A 3 30.15 -8.12 -4.61
C VAL A 3 28.92 -7.88 -5.49
N SER A 4 28.96 -8.38 -6.71
CA SER A 4 27.82 -8.34 -7.62
C SER A 4 26.82 -9.40 -7.16
N ILE A 5 25.83 -8.99 -6.36
CA ILE A 5 24.76 -9.88 -5.91
C ILE A 5 23.82 -10.12 -7.09
N ASN A 6 23.83 -11.35 -7.62
CA ASN A 6 22.88 -11.78 -8.65
C ASN A 6 21.51 -12.06 -7.99
N LEU A 7 20.71 -11.02 -7.82
CA LEU A 7 19.32 -11.15 -7.36
C LEU A 7 18.49 -11.76 -8.50
N LYS A 8 17.98 -12.98 -8.31
CA LYS A 8 16.97 -13.59 -9.20
C LYS A 8 15.65 -12.83 -9.09
N LYS A 9 15.54 -11.69 -9.77
CA LYS A 9 14.29 -10.93 -9.83
C LYS A 9 13.19 -11.77 -10.48
N LYS A 10 11.97 -11.65 -9.96
CA LYS A 10 10.78 -12.25 -10.59
C LYS A 10 10.62 -11.67 -12.00
N LYS A 11 10.29 -12.53 -12.97
CA LYS A 11 9.87 -12.09 -14.30
C LYS A 11 8.49 -11.44 -14.18
N TYR A 12 8.32 -10.25 -14.75
CA TYR A 12 7.02 -9.60 -14.85
C TYR A 12 6.30 -10.16 -16.07
N TYR A 13 5.07 -10.64 -15.87
CA TYR A 13 4.20 -11.10 -16.95
C TYR A 13 3.08 -10.09 -17.11
N PRO A 14 2.92 -9.46 -18.29
CA PRO A 14 1.80 -8.56 -18.54
C PRO A 14 0.48 -9.33 -18.51
N VAL A 15 -0.61 -8.63 -18.23
CA VAL A 15 -1.97 -9.17 -18.39
C VAL A 15 -2.22 -9.33 -19.88
N SER A 16 -2.53 -10.56 -20.33
CA SER A 16 -2.88 -10.80 -21.73
C SER A 16 -4.25 -10.20 -22.07
N GLU A 17 -4.50 -9.92 -23.34
CA GLU A 17 -5.79 -9.39 -23.81
C GLU A 17 -6.95 -10.31 -23.41
N ASP A 18 -6.82 -11.62 -23.65
CA ASP A 18 -7.83 -12.62 -23.27
C ASP A 18 -8.16 -12.59 -21.76
N LEU A 19 -7.12 -12.46 -20.92
CA LEU A 19 -7.29 -12.38 -19.47
C LEU A 19 -7.95 -11.05 -19.09
N GLY A 20 -7.57 -9.94 -19.73
CA GLY A 20 -8.19 -8.63 -19.53
C GLY A 20 -9.68 -8.65 -19.85
N LEU A 21 -10.05 -9.20 -21.01
CA LEU A 21 -11.45 -9.35 -21.44
C LEU A 21 -12.25 -10.23 -20.48
N TYR A 22 -11.66 -11.34 -20.03
CA TYR A 22 -12.27 -12.21 -19.03
C TYR A 22 -12.53 -11.44 -17.72
N LEU A 23 -11.52 -10.75 -17.19
CA LEU A 23 -11.66 -10.01 -15.94
C LEU A 23 -12.74 -8.93 -16.07
N ALA A 24 -12.79 -8.20 -17.19
CA ALA A 24 -13.81 -7.19 -17.44
C ALA A 24 -15.22 -7.81 -17.50
N LYS A 25 -15.38 -8.91 -18.25
CA LYS A 25 -16.66 -9.62 -18.38
C LYS A 25 -17.26 -10.07 -17.04
N PHE A 26 -16.40 -10.46 -16.08
CA PHE A 26 -16.82 -10.91 -14.76
C PHE A 26 -16.71 -9.84 -13.67
N GLY A 27 -16.53 -8.56 -14.04
CA GLY A 27 -16.48 -7.45 -13.08
C GLY A 27 -15.29 -7.52 -12.11
N ARG A 28 -14.19 -8.16 -12.53
CA ARG A 28 -12.94 -8.31 -11.75
C ARG A 28 -11.85 -7.31 -12.15
N THR A 29 -12.19 -6.35 -12.99
CA THR A 29 -11.37 -5.17 -13.28
C THR A 29 -11.82 -4.01 -12.43
N MET A 30 -10.88 -3.31 -11.81
CA MET A 30 -11.15 -2.13 -11.00
C MET A 30 -10.07 -1.10 -11.27
N ASP A 31 -10.48 0.14 -11.50
CA ASP A 31 -9.56 1.28 -11.55
C ASP A 31 -9.39 1.82 -10.13
N ILE A 32 -8.14 1.85 -9.67
CA ILE A 32 -7.79 2.25 -8.30
C ILE A 32 -6.85 3.45 -8.41
N PRO A 33 -7.11 4.55 -7.66
CA PRO A 33 -6.19 5.68 -7.60
C PRO A 33 -4.76 5.26 -7.26
N VAL A 34 -3.80 5.82 -7.99
CA VAL A 34 -2.36 5.57 -7.74
C VAL A 34 -1.96 6.28 -6.44
N VAL A 35 -1.76 5.51 -5.37
CA VAL A 35 -1.43 6.03 -4.02
C VAL A 35 -0.02 5.63 -3.54
N TYR A 36 0.67 4.77 -4.29
CA TYR A 36 1.94 4.18 -3.83
C TYR A 36 3.04 5.23 -3.65
N GLU A 37 3.19 6.17 -4.59
CA GLU A 37 4.17 7.24 -4.47
C GLU A 37 3.82 8.21 -3.33
N ASP A 38 2.54 8.45 -3.09
CA ASP A 38 2.10 9.27 -1.96
C ASP A 38 2.45 8.63 -0.61
N LEU A 39 2.38 7.29 -0.51
CA LEU A 39 2.77 6.54 0.70
C LEU A 39 4.25 6.72 1.06
N HIS A 40 5.13 7.04 0.11
CA HIS A 40 6.55 7.29 0.37
C HIS A 40 6.87 8.71 0.86
N ARG A 41 5.88 9.61 0.93
CA ARG A 41 6.08 11.03 1.32
C ARG A 41 6.11 11.25 2.84
N PHE A 42 6.44 10.23 3.62
CA PHE A 42 6.55 10.35 5.08
C PHE A 42 7.77 11.22 5.46
N SER A 43 7.65 11.98 6.56
CA SER A 43 8.73 12.81 7.10
C SER A 43 9.60 12.03 8.09
N GLU A 44 9.02 11.09 8.84
CA GLU A 44 9.72 10.33 9.87
C GLU A 44 9.30 8.85 9.87
N LEU A 45 10.15 8.00 10.47
CA LEU A 45 9.95 6.56 10.59
C LEU A 45 10.43 6.05 11.95
N PHE A 46 9.59 5.25 12.61
CA PHE A 46 9.81 4.73 13.96
C PHE A 46 9.72 3.22 13.99
N PRO A 47 10.61 2.49 14.68
CA PRO A 47 10.49 1.03 14.82
C PRO A 47 9.16 0.64 15.47
N LEU A 48 8.50 -0.39 14.94
CA LEU A 48 7.29 -0.97 15.54
C LEU A 48 7.67 -2.22 16.34
N PHE A 49 7.45 -2.16 17.65
CA PHE A 49 7.60 -3.31 18.54
C PHE A 49 6.26 -4.01 18.77
N ASP A 50 6.30 -5.32 19.00
CA ASP A 50 5.13 -6.07 19.46
C ASP A 50 4.84 -5.83 20.95
N ARG A 51 3.82 -6.53 21.49
CA ARG A 51 3.41 -6.39 22.90
C ARG A 51 4.44 -6.92 23.89
N GLU A 52 5.35 -7.78 23.43
CA GLU A 52 6.41 -8.39 24.24
C GLU A 52 7.73 -7.58 24.13
N GLY A 53 7.75 -6.54 23.30
CA GLY A 53 8.91 -5.68 23.08
C GLY A 53 9.85 -6.19 21.98
N ASN A 54 9.45 -7.20 21.20
CA ASN A 54 10.27 -7.70 20.10
C ASN A 54 10.12 -6.80 18.86
N ASP A 55 11.22 -6.64 18.12
CA ASP A 55 11.22 -5.89 16.86
C ASP A 55 10.41 -6.63 15.78
N THR A 56 9.40 -5.98 15.22
CA THR A 56 8.56 -6.56 14.16
C THR A 56 9.19 -6.43 12.77
N LEU A 57 10.29 -5.70 12.63
CA LEU A 57 10.94 -5.28 11.38
C LEU A 57 10.06 -4.35 10.51
N TRP A 58 8.91 -3.93 11.03
CA TRP A 58 8.09 -2.87 10.47
C TRP A 58 8.45 -1.55 11.13
N LYS A 59 8.29 -0.47 10.38
CA LYS A 59 8.47 0.89 10.88
C LYS A 59 7.17 1.66 10.69
N THR A 60 6.62 2.24 11.74
CA THR A 60 5.50 3.17 11.62
C THR A 60 6.00 4.47 11.00
N VAL A 61 5.32 4.92 9.95
CA VAL A 61 5.68 6.16 9.26
C VAL A 61 4.81 7.33 9.73
N HIS A 62 5.42 8.50 9.79
CA HIS A 62 4.74 9.75 10.13
C HIS A 62 4.69 10.67 8.91
N TYR A 63 3.55 11.29 8.68
CA TYR A 63 3.34 12.22 7.57
C TYR A 63 3.02 13.60 8.14
N GLU A 64 3.44 14.65 7.42
CA GLU A 64 2.94 16.00 7.65
C GLU A 64 1.40 16.02 7.63
N PRO A 65 0.73 16.84 8.48
CA PRO A 65 -0.72 16.82 8.63
C PRO A 65 -1.49 16.94 7.31
N SER A 66 -1.06 17.84 6.42
CA SER A 66 -1.70 18.04 5.11
C SER A 66 -1.62 16.82 4.20
N ILE A 67 -0.51 16.08 4.25
CA ILE A 67 -0.33 14.83 3.49
C ILE A 67 -1.14 13.71 4.13
N ARG A 68 -1.17 13.65 5.47
CA ARG A 68 -1.93 12.65 6.21
C ARG A 68 -3.42 12.75 5.89
N GLU A 69 -3.98 13.96 5.86
CA GLU A 69 -5.40 14.19 5.55
C GLU A 69 -5.76 13.73 4.12
N ASP A 70 -4.99 14.17 3.12
CA ASP A 70 -5.18 13.78 1.72
C ASP A 70 -5.03 12.25 1.54
N LEU A 71 -4.00 11.66 2.14
CA LEU A 71 -3.74 10.23 2.08
C LEU A 71 -4.86 9.43 2.75
N SER A 72 -5.36 9.88 3.91
CA SER A 72 -6.49 9.25 4.60
C SER A 72 -7.74 9.24 3.72
N ALA A 73 -8.07 10.35 3.04
CA ALA A 73 -9.20 10.42 2.12
C ALA A 73 -9.05 9.47 0.92
N LYS A 74 -7.84 9.38 0.33
CA LYS A 74 -7.55 8.47 -0.78
C LYS A 74 -7.65 7.00 -0.36
N LEU A 75 -7.04 6.64 0.78
CA LEU A 75 -7.00 5.27 1.27
C LEU A 75 -8.38 4.77 1.71
N THR A 76 -9.18 5.62 2.35
CA THR A 76 -10.55 5.28 2.76
C THR A 76 -11.46 5.09 1.54
N ARG A 77 -11.29 5.89 0.48
CA ARG A 77 -11.95 5.67 -0.81
C ARG A 77 -11.57 4.35 -1.48
N ILE A 78 -10.28 4.00 -1.48
CA ILE A 78 -9.80 2.71 -2.00
C ILE A 78 -10.39 1.56 -1.17
N TYR A 79 -10.39 1.68 0.15
CA TYR A 79 -10.99 0.67 1.03
C TYR A 79 -12.48 0.45 0.75
N SER A 80 -13.26 1.53 0.63
CA SER A 80 -14.67 1.45 0.25
C SER A 80 -14.83 0.73 -1.09
N LEU A 81 -14.08 1.14 -2.11
CA LEU A 81 -14.15 0.53 -3.43
C LEU A 81 -13.84 -0.98 -3.39
N LEU A 82 -12.81 -1.38 -2.65
CA LEU A 82 -12.44 -2.80 -2.49
C LEU A 82 -13.48 -3.60 -1.68
N LYS A 83 -14.16 -2.97 -0.71
CA LYS A 83 -15.05 -3.67 0.21
C LYS A 83 -16.49 -3.76 -0.29
N THR A 84 -16.98 -2.72 -0.96
CA THR A 84 -18.39 -2.60 -1.37
C THR A 84 -18.58 -2.47 -2.87
N ASN A 85 -17.49 -2.38 -3.64
CA ASN A 85 -17.51 -2.04 -5.06
C ASN A 85 -18.17 -0.66 -5.34
N ASP A 86 -18.15 0.22 -4.32
CA ASP A 86 -18.72 1.57 -4.36
C ASP A 86 -17.72 2.57 -3.79
N THR A 87 -17.69 3.77 -4.36
CA THR A 87 -16.83 4.88 -3.93
C THR A 87 -17.35 5.64 -2.71
N ARG A 88 -18.58 5.36 -2.25
CA ARG A 88 -19.14 6.00 -1.06
C ARG A 88 -18.30 5.68 0.17
N VAL A 89 -17.64 6.70 0.70
CA VAL A 89 -16.83 6.61 1.92
C VAL A 89 -17.74 6.80 3.13
N ASN A 90 -17.58 5.94 4.13
CA ASN A 90 -18.21 6.18 5.42
C ASN A 90 -17.46 7.33 6.11
N GLU A 91 -18.18 8.40 6.50
CA GLU A 91 -17.60 9.59 7.13
C GLU A 91 -16.83 9.29 8.43
N HIS A 92 -17.04 8.10 9.02
CA HIS A 92 -16.36 7.65 10.23
C HIS A 92 -15.12 6.78 9.97
N LEU A 93 -14.80 6.45 8.70
CA LEU A 93 -13.60 5.70 8.36
C LEU A 93 -12.42 6.65 8.18
N VAL A 94 -11.36 6.43 8.95
CA VAL A 94 -10.11 7.21 8.87
C VAL A 94 -8.91 6.29 8.93
N MET A 95 -7.82 6.70 8.28
CA MET A 95 -6.53 6.03 8.41
C MET A 95 -5.97 6.29 9.82
N ASP A 96 -5.71 5.22 10.57
CA ASP A 96 -5.08 5.30 11.88
C ASP A 96 -3.55 5.39 11.70
N ARG A 97 -2.96 4.37 11.08
CA ARG A 97 -1.51 4.24 10.99
C ARG A 97 -1.06 3.56 9.71
N VAL A 98 0.12 3.94 9.24
CA VAL A 98 0.82 3.26 8.15
C VAL A 98 2.12 2.68 8.67
N ASP A 99 2.36 1.41 8.36
CA ASP A 99 3.59 0.72 8.65
C ASP A 99 4.30 0.38 7.34
N PHE A 100 5.60 0.61 7.29
CA PHE A 100 6.46 0.41 6.14
C PHE A 100 7.53 -0.64 6.43
N CYS A 101 7.78 -1.52 5.46
CA CYS A 101 8.86 -2.50 5.54
C CYS A 101 9.94 -2.17 4.51
N GLU A 102 11.08 -1.70 4.99
CA GLU A 102 12.22 -1.29 4.15
C GLU A 102 12.92 -2.47 3.47
N PHE A 103 12.93 -3.64 4.13
CA PHE A 103 13.63 -4.84 3.67
C PHE A 103 12.82 -5.70 2.69
N GLY A 104 11.52 -5.43 2.54
CA GLY A 104 10.68 -6.16 1.60
C GLY A 104 11.06 -5.86 0.16
N ASN A 105 11.14 -6.89 -0.69
CA ASN A 105 11.49 -6.71 -2.12
C ASN A 105 10.56 -5.72 -2.86
N SER A 106 9.29 -5.65 -2.45
CA SER A 106 8.30 -4.71 -2.99
C SER A 106 8.13 -3.45 -2.14
N ARG A 107 8.94 -3.29 -1.08
CA ARG A 107 8.87 -2.20 -0.09
C ARG A 107 7.40 -1.96 0.34
N PRO A 108 6.76 -2.96 0.98
CA PRO A 108 5.32 -2.95 1.19
C PRO A 108 4.91 -1.99 2.30
N PHE A 109 3.66 -1.52 2.20
CA PHE A 109 2.97 -0.75 3.23
C PHE A 109 1.82 -1.57 3.81
N ARG A 110 1.57 -1.40 5.11
CA ARG A 110 0.38 -1.89 5.82
C ARG A 110 -0.38 -0.70 6.37
N ILE A 111 -1.64 -0.61 6.01
CA ILE A 111 -2.54 0.47 6.43
C ILE A 111 -3.46 -0.09 7.51
N ARG A 112 -3.62 0.65 8.61
CA ARG A 112 -4.53 0.38 9.73
C ARG A 112 -5.61 1.44 9.78
#